data_AF-A0A9N9ABT6-F1
#
_entry.id   AF-A0A9N9ABT6-F1
#
_cell.length_a   1.000
_cell.length_b   1.000
_cell.length_c   1.000
_cell.angle_alpha   90.00
_cell.angle_beta   90.00
_cell.angle_gamma   90.00
#
_symmetry.space_group_name_H-M   'P 1'
#
loop_
_entity.id
_entity.type
_entity.pdbx_description
1 polymer ?
#
loop_
_entity_poly.entity_id
_entity_poly.type
_entity_poly.pdbx_seq_one_letter_code
_entity_poly.pdbx_strand_id
1 'polypeptide(L)'
;PVKIKNDSTITVMWAKDPTSEVDMCIDCEMLKEEEGLLGVVWKKGIDMKPGHAATSVHFYVAPGVSLPHSVILRAFGNTTFGPRCAAYS
;
A
#
# COMPACT_ATOMS: atom_id res chain seq x y z
N PRO A 1 -10.49 -1.93 -4.91
CA PRO A 1 -11.14 -1.06 -3.89
C PRO A 1 -11.51 -1.82 -2.61
N VAL A 2 -10.86 -1.47 -1.49
CA VAL A 2 -11.15 -2.03 -0.15
C VAL A 2 -12.20 -1.15 0.55
N LYS A 3 -13.28 -1.75 1.06
CA LYS A 3 -14.29 -1.02 1.85
C LYS A 3 -13.79 -0.77 3.26
N ILE A 4 -13.73 0.50 3.67
CA ILE A 4 -13.25 0.90 4.99
C ILE A 4 -14.42 1.05 5.97
N LYS A 5 -14.27 0.48 7.16
CA LYS A 5 -15.17 0.72 8.30
C LYS A 5 -14.41 1.47 9.38
N ASN A 6 -15.11 2.31 10.14
CA ASN A 6 -14.50 2.91 11.31
C ASN A 6 -14.13 1.82 12.31
N ASP A 7 -13.04 2.05 13.04
CA ASP A 7 -12.48 1.12 14.01
C ASP A 7 -12.19 -0.28 13.41
N SER A 8 -11.54 -0.29 12.25
CA SER A 8 -11.16 -1.53 11.57
C SER A 8 -9.68 -1.57 11.23
N THR A 9 -9.13 -2.78 11.22
CA THR A 9 -7.77 -3.03 10.77
C THR A 9 -7.81 -3.58 9.35
N ILE A 10 -7.09 -2.93 8.44
CA ILE A 10 -6.93 -3.38 7.05
C ILE A 10 -5.52 -3.91 6.88
N THR A 11 -5.40 -5.14 6.39
CA THR A 11 -4.12 -5.74 6.03
C THR A 11 -3.84 -5.48 4.56
N VAL A 12 -2.78 -4.72 4.31
CA VAL A 12 -2.22 -4.48 2.99
C VAL A 12 -1.19 -5.57 2.71
N MET A 13 -1.37 -6.28 1.60
CA MET A 13 -0.48 -7.36 1.18
C MET A 13 0.10 -7.05 -0.19
N TRP A 14 1.38 -7.38 -0.35
CA TRP A 14 2.09 -7.37 -1.61
C TRP A 14 2.63 -8.76 -1.88
N ALA A 15 2.41 -9.24 -3.10
CA ALA A 15 2.94 -10.52 -3.57
C ALA A 15 3.98 -10.24 -4.64
N LYS A 16 5.14 -10.88 -4.53
CA LYS A 16 6.12 -10.90 -5.61
C LYS A 16 6.07 -12.25 -6.32
N ASP A 17 5.81 -12.22 -7.62
CA ASP A 17 5.99 -13.40 -8.47
C ASP A 17 7.48 -13.78 -8.58
N PRO A 18 7.86 -15.07 -8.57
CA PRO A 18 9.25 -15.49 -8.73
C PRO A 18 9.95 -14.95 -9.98
N THR A 19 9.21 -14.63 -11.03
CA THR A 19 9.74 -14.06 -12.29
C THR A 19 9.88 -12.54 -12.26
N SER A 20 9.43 -11.86 -11.19
CA SER A 20 9.52 -10.41 -11.07
C SER A 20 10.96 -9.94 -10.78
N GLU A 21 11.40 -8.95 -11.54
CA GLU A 21 12.70 -8.27 -11.35
C GLU A 21 12.65 -7.16 -10.27
N VAL A 22 11.52 -6.98 -9.60
CA VAL A 22 11.40 -6.04 -8.47
C VAL A 22 12.19 -6.59 -7.29
N ASP A 23 13.17 -5.84 -6.80
CA ASP A 23 14.02 -6.25 -5.67
C ASP A 23 13.63 -5.60 -4.36
N MET A 24 12.99 -4.43 -4.40
CA MET A 24 12.54 -3.69 -3.23
C MET A 24 11.24 -2.93 -3.49
N CYS A 25 10.30 -3.00 -2.56
CA CYS A 25 9.19 -2.04 -2.49
C CYS A 25 9.70 -0.84 -1.69
N ILE A 26 9.91 0.30 -2.35
CA ILE A 26 10.49 1.52 -1.78
C ILE A 26 9.48 2.18 -0.81
N ASP A 27 8.24 2.30 -1.29
CA ASP A 27 7.16 2.98 -0.59
C ASP A 27 5.82 2.33 -0.97
N CYS A 28 4.90 2.30 -0.02
CA CYS A 28 3.50 2.07 -0.29
C CYS A 28 2.67 3.13 0.44
N GLU A 29 1.89 3.84 -0.33
CA GLU A 29 1.03 4.92 0.11
C GLU A 29 -0.42 4.50 -0.05
N MET A 30 -1.24 5.01 0.86
CA MET A 30 -2.67 4.88 0.81
C MET A 30 -3.27 6.24 0.50
N LEU A 31 -4.01 6.28 -0.59
CA LEU A 31 -4.60 7.48 -1.16
C LEU A 31 -6.12 7.40 -1.04
N LYS A 32 -6.77 8.55 -0.83
CA LYS A 32 -8.19 8.73 -1.12
C LYS A 32 -8.38 8.70 -2.64
N GLU A 33 -9.58 8.30 -3.08
CA GLU A 33 -9.91 8.17 -4.51
C GLU A 33 -9.66 9.47 -5.31
N GLU A 34 -9.78 10.63 -4.68
CA GLU A 34 -9.53 11.96 -5.28
C GLU A 34 -8.08 12.48 -5.03
N GLU A 35 -7.10 11.59 -4.96
CA GLU A 35 -5.65 11.86 -4.84
C GLU A 35 -5.14 12.48 -3.52
N GLY A 36 -5.92 12.39 -2.44
CA GLY A 36 -5.46 12.82 -1.11
C GLY A 36 -4.63 11.74 -0.40
N LEU A 37 -3.36 11.99 -0.08
CA LEU A 37 -2.57 11.09 0.78
C LEU A 37 -3.28 10.91 2.14
N LEU A 38 -3.59 9.66 2.47
CA LEU A 38 -4.23 9.28 3.73
C LEU A 38 -3.20 8.76 4.74
N GLY A 39 -2.19 8.03 4.27
CA GLY A 39 -1.11 7.55 5.12
C GLY A 39 -0.04 6.79 4.34
N VAL A 40 1.14 6.68 4.93
CA VAL A 40 2.25 5.87 4.40
C VAL A 40 2.26 4.53 5.14
N VAL A 41 2.12 3.46 4.37
CA VAL A 41 2.01 2.07 4.83
C VAL A 41 3.41 1.49 5.06
N TRP A 42 4.35 1.77 4.17
CA TRP A 42 5.77 1.43 4.31
C TRP A 42 6.64 2.58 3.85
N LYS A 43 7.61 3.00 4.66
CA LYS A 43 8.55 4.10 4.31
C LYS A 43 10.03 3.71 4.32
N LYS A 44 10.36 2.54 4.88
CA LYS A 44 11.75 2.10 5.08
C LYS A 44 12.29 1.22 3.95
N GLY A 45 11.47 0.94 2.93
CA GLY A 45 11.75 -0.10 1.97
C GLY A 45 11.47 -1.50 2.56
N ILE A 46 10.96 -2.40 1.73
CA ILE A 46 10.85 -3.84 2.05
C ILE A 46 11.55 -4.62 0.95
N ASP A 47 12.49 -5.48 1.33
CA ASP A 47 13.12 -6.43 0.41
C ASP A 47 12.06 -7.36 -0.18
N MET A 48 11.95 -7.34 -1.51
CA MET A 48 11.00 -8.16 -2.24
C MET A 48 11.65 -9.51 -2.57
N LYS A 49 11.83 -10.32 -1.52
CA LYS A 49 12.12 -11.75 -1.69
C LYS A 49 10.87 -12.46 -2.24
N PRO A 50 11.02 -13.58 -2.98
CA PRO A 50 9.86 -14.36 -3.41
C PRO A 50 8.94 -14.67 -2.22
N GLY A 51 7.64 -14.43 -2.38
CA GLY A 51 6.65 -14.59 -1.33
C GLY A 51 5.76 -13.36 -1.14
N HIS A 52 5.22 -13.23 0.08
CA HIS A 52 4.29 -12.16 0.44
C HIS A 52 4.87 -11.30 1.56
N ALA A 53 4.73 -9.98 1.40
CA ALA A 53 4.93 -9.01 2.47
C ALA A 53 3.56 -8.44 2.85
N ALA A 54 3.30 -8.29 4.15
CA ALA A 54 2.04 -7.75 4.65
C ALA A 54 2.28 -6.77 5.79
N THR A 55 1.41 -5.78 5.89
CA THR A 55 1.31 -4.91 7.07
C THR A 55 -0.13 -4.55 7.30
N SER A 56 -0.44 -4.11 8.51
CA SER A 56 -1.80 -3.74 8.89
C SER A 56 -1.87 -2.28 9.29
N VAL A 57 -2.90 -1.59 8.82
CA VAL A 57 -3.21 -0.21 9.19
C VAL A 57 -4.53 -0.22 9.96
N HIS A 58 -4.52 0.33 11.17
CA HIS A 58 -5.75 0.54 11.95
C HIS A 58 -6.36 1.89 11.59
N PHE A 59 -7.65 1.86 11.27
CA PHE A 59 -8.44 3.03 10.96
C PHE A 59 -9.31 3.38 12.14
N TYR A 60 -9.05 4.56 12.70
CA TYR A 60 -9.92 5.18 13.67
C TYR A 60 -10.16 6.63 13.26
N VAL A 61 -11.42 6.98 13.10
CA VAL A 61 -11.89 8.32 12.78
C VAL A 61 -12.86 8.77 13.86
N ALA A 62 -12.60 9.94 14.42
CA ALA A 62 -13.40 10.51 15.50
C ALA A 62 -14.85 10.76 15.04
N PRO A 63 -15.82 10.76 15.97
CA PRO A 63 -17.20 11.08 15.65
C PRO A 63 -17.33 12.44 14.94
N GLY A 64 -18.17 12.50 13.90
CA GLY A 64 -18.39 13.71 13.11
C GLY A 64 -17.42 13.92 11.94
N VAL A 65 -16.41 13.05 11.78
CA VAL A 65 -15.51 13.05 10.63
C VAL A 65 -15.86 11.89 9.70
N SER A 66 -15.96 12.17 8.40
CA SER A 66 -16.27 11.15 7.39
C SER A 66 -15.03 10.37 7.00
N LEU A 67 -15.12 9.04 7.03
CA LEU A 67 -14.17 8.14 6.37
C LEU A 67 -14.37 8.17 4.85
N PRO A 68 -13.29 8.02 4.07
CA PRO A 68 -13.46 7.77 2.65
C PRO A 68 -14.12 6.41 2.43
N HIS A 69 -15.00 6.32 1.43
CA HIS A 69 -15.70 5.08 1.08
C HIS A 69 -14.76 4.00 0.50
N SER A 70 -13.65 4.46 -0.07
CA SER A 70 -12.68 3.70 -0.85
C SER A 70 -11.29 4.29 -0.61
N VAL A 71 -10.27 3.45 -0.72
CA VAL A 71 -8.88 3.88 -0.83
C VAL A 71 -8.22 3.19 -2.01
N ILE A 72 -7.21 3.86 -2.54
CA ILE A 72 -6.29 3.35 -3.55
C ILE A 72 -4.95 3.12 -2.86
N LEU A 73 -4.33 1.98 -3.13
CA LEU A 73 -2.96 1.73 -2.72
C LEU A 73 -2.04 2.01 -3.89
N ARG A 74 -1.04 2.87 -3.68
CA ARG A 74 0.04 3.13 -4.64
C ARG A 74 1.33 2.58 -4.05
N ALA A 75 2.01 1.72 -4.77
CA ALA A 75 3.30 1.20 -4.33
C ALA A 75 4.36 1.40 -5.40
N PHE A 76 5.56 1.79 -4.96
CA PHE A 76 6.72 2.02 -5.80
C PHE A 76 7.74 0.91 -5.60
N GLY A 77 8.12 0.27 -6.69
CA GLY A 77 9.14 -0.77 -6.73
C GLY A 77 10.43 -0.27 -7.35
N ASN A 78 11.55 -0.77 -6.83
CA ASN A 78 12.83 -0.72 -7.50
C ASN A 78 13.06 -2.04 -8.23
N THR A 79 13.72 -1.98 -9.39
CA THR A 79 14.14 -3.16 -10.15
C THR A 79 15.65 -3.18 -10.25
N THR A 80 16.22 -4.37 -10.39
CA THR A 80 17.68 -4.54 -10.37
C THR A 80 18.37 -3.90 -11.58
N PHE A 81 17.73 -3.91 -12.75
CA PHE A 81 18.30 -3.40 -14.01
C PHE A 81 17.36 -2.51 -14.83
N GLY A 82 16.23 -2.08 -14.25
CA GLY A 82 15.19 -1.34 -14.96
C GLY A 82 14.80 -0.01 -14.31
N PRO A 83 13.81 0.69 -14.87
CA PRO A 83 13.24 1.86 -14.24
C PRO A 83 12.47 1.49 -12.97
N ARG A 84 12.25 2.49 -12.11
CA ARG A 84 11.29 2.35 -11.00
C ARG A 84 9.90 2.10 -11.57
N CYS A 85 9.17 1.19 -10.94
CA CYS A 85 7.79 0.86 -11.34
C CYS A 85 6.80 1.32 -10.27
N ALA A 86 5.58 1.65 -10.68
CA ALA A 86 4.48 1.93 -9.78
C ALA A 86 3.33 0.97 -10.06
N ALA A 87 2.68 0.47 -9.01
CA ALA A 87 1.46 -0.34 -9.12
C ALA A 87 0.35 0.24 -8.24
N TYR A 88 -0.89 0.05 -8.69
CA TYR A 88 -2.10 0.62 -8.11
C TYR A 88 -3.15 -0.47 -7.87
N SER A 89 -3.86 -0.44 -6.74
CA SER A 89 -4.96 -1.36 -6.42
C SER A 89 -6.08 -0.75 -5.59
#